data_AF-A0A6I4ZA77-F1
#
_entry.id   AF-A0A6I4ZA77-F1
#
_cell.length_a   1.000
_cell.length_b   1.000
_cell.length_c   1.000
_cell.angle_alpha   90.00
_cell.angle_beta   90.00
_cell.angle_gamma   90.00
#
_symmetry.space_group_name_H-M   'P 1'
#
loop_
_entity.id
_entity.type
_entity.pdbx_description
1 polymer ?
#
loop_
_entity_poly.entity_id
_entity_poly.type
_entity_poly.pdbx_seq_one_letter_code
_entity_poly.pdbx_strand_id
1 'polypeptide(L)'
;MDDGWVGAKDHSWGQANTGEGEQPNRHAAPPLERRSVWGKPGARWWALVRFPDRSMYCSFRHHTDGTIVASGTGGGNLPEYGRVHSRIDYPYDSGKEGWAYTDVDVVSTEFEDGFPRLKSARLDLTRPDGGVDRFLLETVSKPVYMQGGGYWGGWDDGLGRGVYRDELVEGEVWDVSHPVIVRDLDGNEVKQRPGGHFAELYTRYTNLDDPNDVGLGLQECVFAQEYQGIKAM
;
A
#
# COMPACT_ATOMS: atom_id res chain seq x y z
N MET A 1 10.65 -19.55 21.00
CA MET A 1 11.04 -18.24 20.46
C MET A 1 9.73 -17.65 20.00
N ASP A 2 9.28 -16.56 20.61
CA ASP A 2 7.93 -16.05 20.37
C ASP A 2 7.84 -15.47 18.95
N ASP A 3 6.90 -15.98 18.16
CA ASP A 3 6.83 -15.84 16.69
C ASP A 3 6.46 -14.42 16.20
N GLY A 4 6.40 -13.45 17.11
CA GLY A 4 6.56 -12.03 16.82
C GLY A 4 5.59 -11.46 15.79
N TRP A 5 4.33 -11.90 15.80
CA TRP A 5 3.26 -11.32 15.00
C TRP A 5 2.59 -10.16 15.75
N VAL A 6 2.37 -9.07 15.01
CA VAL A 6 1.53 -7.94 15.42
C VAL A 6 0.46 -7.80 14.35
N GLY A 7 -0.82 -7.85 14.74
CA GLY A 7 -1.97 -7.64 13.88
C GLY A 7 -2.77 -6.42 14.35
N ALA A 8 -3.37 -5.70 13.40
CA ALA A 8 -4.30 -4.61 13.66
C ALA A 8 -5.63 -4.89 12.95
N LYS A 9 -6.72 -4.34 13.48
CA LYS A 9 -8.06 -4.37 12.88
C LYS A 9 -8.37 -2.97 12.35
N ASP A 10 -8.36 -2.79 11.03
CA ASP A 10 -8.77 -1.54 10.38
C ASP A 10 -10.16 -1.71 9.75
N HIS A 11 -10.99 -0.67 9.89
CA HIS A 11 -12.37 -0.62 9.44
C HIS A 11 -12.54 0.08 8.08
N SER A 12 -11.45 0.52 7.44
CA SER A 12 -11.48 1.20 6.13
C SER A 12 -11.82 0.30 4.93
N TRP A 13 -12.00 -1.02 5.15
CA TRP A 13 -11.94 -2.06 4.10
C TRP A 13 -13.26 -2.52 3.46
N GLY A 14 -14.38 -2.49 4.20
CA GLY A 14 -15.65 -3.14 3.79
C GLY A 14 -16.45 -2.45 2.68
N GLN A 15 -15.87 -1.50 1.95
CA GLN A 15 -16.53 -0.75 0.87
C GLN A 15 -15.96 -1.07 -0.53
N ALA A 16 -15.13 -2.11 -0.63
CA ALA A 16 -14.67 -2.67 -1.90
C ALA A 16 -15.78 -3.47 -2.61
N ASN A 17 -15.48 -3.99 -3.80
CA ASN A 17 -16.30 -4.96 -4.54
C ASN A 17 -16.33 -6.35 -3.85
N THR A 18 -16.66 -6.41 -2.56
CA THR A 18 -16.76 -7.65 -1.78
C THR A 18 -18.21 -8.14 -1.79
N GLY A 19 -18.64 -8.73 -2.92
CA GLY A 19 -19.43 -9.97 -2.84
C GLY A 19 -20.97 -9.99 -2.86
N GLU A 20 -21.71 -8.90 -3.00
CA GLU A 20 -23.15 -8.95 -3.40
C GLU A 20 -23.65 -7.56 -3.82
N GLY A 21 -23.16 -6.56 -3.10
CA GLY A 21 -23.35 -5.14 -3.35
C GLY A 21 -22.27 -4.33 -2.65
N GLU A 22 -21.92 -3.13 -3.10
CA GLU A 22 -22.38 -2.42 -4.30
C GLU A 22 -21.23 -1.48 -4.77
N GLN A 23 -20.90 -1.22 -6.04
CA GLN A 23 -21.52 -1.54 -7.33
C GLN A 23 -20.56 -2.38 -8.20
N PRO A 24 -21.01 -3.47 -8.86
CA PRO A 24 -22.40 -3.69 -9.27
C PRO A 24 -23.25 -4.39 -8.21
N ASN A 25 -24.31 -3.71 -7.79
CA ASN A 25 -25.46 -4.29 -7.11
C ASN A 25 -26.18 -5.26 -8.09
N ARG A 26 -26.69 -6.40 -7.59
CA ARG A 26 -27.54 -7.33 -8.37
C ARG A 26 -28.78 -6.69 -9.05
N HIS A 27 -29.15 -5.47 -8.66
CA HIS A 27 -30.22 -4.67 -9.25
C HIS A 27 -29.73 -3.45 -10.06
N ALA A 28 -28.42 -3.21 -10.14
CA ALA A 28 -27.84 -2.15 -10.95
C ALA A 28 -27.42 -2.68 -12.32
N ALA A 29 -27.66 -1.88 -13.37
CA ALA A 29 -27.11 -2.18 -14.69
C ALA A 29 -25.57 -2.23 -14.59
N PRO A 30 -24.91 -3.26 -15.18
CA PRO A 30 -23.46 -3.35 -15.15
C PRO A 30 -22.84 -2.07 -15.78
N PRO A 31 -21.71 -1.58 -15.23
CA PRO A 31 -21.05 -0.40 -15.79
C PRO A 31 -20.57 -0.67 -17.23
N LEU A 32 -20.57 0.39 -18.04
CA LEU A 32 -20.15 0.33 -19.45
C LEU A 32 -18.61 0.28 -19.59
N GLU A 33 -17.90 0.84 -18.62
CA GLU A 33 -16.52 0.45 -18.33
C GLU A 33 -16.53 -0.86 -17.52
N ARG A 34 -15.78 -1.88 -17.95
CA ARG A 34 -14.92 -2.55 -16.96
C ARG A 34 -13.85 -1.54 -16.59
N ARG A 35 -14.07 -0.79 -15.50
CA ARG A 35 -13.09 0.18 -15.03
C ARG A 35 -11.96 -0.59 -14.38
N SER A 36 -10.76 -0.56 -14.98
CA SER A 36 -9.57 -0.96 -14.23
C SER A 36 -9.41 0.05 -13.11
N VAL A 37 -9.73 -0.33 -11.87
CA VAL A 37 -9.45 0.47 -10.66
C VAL A 37 -7.97 0.83 -10.54
N TRP A 38 -7.12 0.16 -11.32
CA TRP A 38 -5.67 0.20 -11.22
C TRP A 38 -4.99 0.95 -12.36
N GLY A 39 -5.73 1.47 -13.35
CA GLY A 39 -5.13 2.26 -14.44
C GLY A 39 -4.03 1.50 -15.18
N LYS A 40 -2.97 2.21 -15.58
CA LYS A 40 -1.79 1.66 -16.27
C LYS A 40 -0.93 0.80 -15.33
N PRO A 41 -0.15 -0.17 -15.87
CA PRO A 41 0.83 -0.93 -15.08
C PRO A 41 1.76 -0.03 -14.26
N GLY A 42 2.09 -0.45 -13.04
CA GLY A 42 2.89 0.35 -12.12
C GLY A 42 2.80 -0.09 -10.66
N ALA A 43 3.36 0.72 -9.78
CA ALA A 43 3.22 0.59 -8.33
C ALA A 43 2.50 1.81 -7.74
N ARG A 44 1.59 1.58 -6.81
CA ARG A 44 1.04 2.60 -5.92
C ARG A 44 1.87 2.65 -4.65
N TRP A 45 2.36 3.83 -4.32
CA TRP A 45 2.89 4.18 -3.02
C TRP A 45 1.82 4.85 -2.18
N TRP A 46 1.78 4.49 -0.91
CA TRP A 46 1.01 5.17 0.12
C TRP A 46 1.71 4.94 1.46
N ALA A 47 1.89 5.99 2.24
CA ALA A 47 2.57 5.87 3.52
C ALA A 47 1.99 6.85 4.55
N LEU A 48 1.96 6.39 5.80
CA LEU A 48 1.83 7.21 6.99
C LEU A 48 3.05 7.01 7.85
N VAL A 49 3.87 8.05 8.00
CA VAL A 49 5.16 8.00 8.67
C VAL A 49 5.16 8.92 9.88
N ARG A 50 5.60 8.41 11.02
CA ARG A 50 5.82 9.19 12.24
C ARG A 50 7.31 9.44 12.41
N PHE A 51 7.69 10.71 12.35
CA PHE A 51 9.01 11.22 12.75
C PHE A 51 8.96 11.71 14.21
N PRO A 52 10.10 12.08 14.83
CA PRO A 52 10.12 12.56 16.20
C PRO A 52 9.30 13.84 16.40
N ASP A 53 9.29 14.74 15.41
CA ASP A 53 8.69 16.07 15.52
C ASP A 53 7.45 16.28 14.64
N ARG A 54 7.17 15.38 13.70
CA ARG A 54 6.10 15.52 12.69
C ARG A 54 5.55 14.17 12.22
N SER A 55 4.43 14.22 11.53
CA SER A 55 3.89 13.10 10.75
C SER A 55 3.89 13.45 9.26
N MET A 56 4.13 12.46 8.42
CA MET A 56 4.05 12.55 6.97
C MET A 56 3.01 11.57 6.44
N TYR A 57 2.10 12.09 5.64
CA TYR A 57 1.34 11.33 4.67
C TYR A 57 1.95 11.52 3.28
N CYS A 58 2.08 10.45 2.50
CA CYS A 58 2.56 10.52 1.12
C CYS A 58 1.90 9.43 0.28
N SER A 59 1.39 9.78 -0.91
CA SER A 59 0.69 8.84 -1.79
C SER A 59 0.79 9.26 -3.26
N PHE A 60 1.18 8.32 -4.11
CA PHE A 60 1.35 8.50 -5.55
C PHE A 60 1.37 7.15 -6.28
N ARG A 61 1.29 7.18 -7.60
CA ARG A 61 1.50 6.03 -8.47
C ARG A 61 2.70 6.29 -9.36
N HIS A 62 3.56 5.29 -9.48
CA HIS A 62 4.66 5.27 -10.41
C HIS A 62 4.41 4.19 -11.45
N HIS A 63 4.14 4.62 -12.67
CA HIS A 63 3.84 3.74 -13.79
C HIS A 63 5.11 3.15 -14.40
N THR A 64 4.97 2.03 -15.10
CA THR A 64 6.11 1.37 -15.77
C THR A 64 6.74 2.21 -16.88
N ASP A 65 6.01 3.19 -17.43
CA ASP A 65 6.50 4.18 -18.39
C ASP A 65 7.29 5.33 -17.72
N GLY A 66 7.49 5.28 -16.40
CA GLY A 66 8.18 6.31 -15.62
C GLY A 66 7.31 7.49 -15.23
N THR A 67 6.04 7.53 -15.65
CA THR A 67 5.14 8.61 -15.25
C THR A 67 4.72 8.47 -13.79
N ILE A 68 4.68 9.61 -13.09
CA ILE A 68 4.23 9.70 -11.70
C ILE A 68 2.98 10.56 -11.62
N VAL A 69 1.97 10.09 -10.89
CA VAL A 69 0.73 10.81 -10.64
C VAL A 69 0.33 10.68 -9.18
N ALA A 70 -0.11 11.79 -8.57
CA ALA A 70 -0.65 11.78 -7.23
C ALA A 70 -1.83 10.80 -7.11
N SER A 71 -1.98 10.16 -5.96
CA SER A 71 -3.06 9.18 -5.75
C SER A 71 -3.73 9.31 -4.38
N GLY A 72 -5.00 8.96 -4.30
CA GLY A 72 -5.78 8.95 -3.05
C GLY A 72 -5.67 7.63 -2.28
N THR A 73 -6.26 7.61 -1.08
CA THR A 73 -6.34 6.41 -0.21
C THR A 73 -7.07 5.22 -0.85
N GLY A 74 -8.04 5.49 -1.74
CA GLY A 74 -8.73 4.45 -2.53
C GLY A 74 -8.01 4.09 -3.84
N GLY A 75 -6.78 4.54 -4.02
CA GLY A 75 -5.99 4.30 -5.23
C GLY A 75 -6.36 5.14 -6.44
N GLY A 76 -7.43 5.95 -6.44
CA GLY A 76 -7.74 6.82 -7.59
C GLY A 76 -6.60 7.79 -7.94
N ASN A 77 -6.35 8.02 -9.23
CA ASN A 77 -5.46 9.10 -9.68
C ASN A 77 -6.09 10.45 -9.30
N LEU A 78 -5.29 11.35 -8.73
CA LEU A 78 -5.70 12.70 -8.34
C LEU A 78 -4.80 13.73 -9.06
N PRO A 79 -4.89 13.84 -10.39
CA PRO A 79 -3.98 14.67 -11.19
C PRO A 79 -3.98 16.16 -10.79
N GLU A 80 -5.04 16.65 -10.14
CA GLU A 80 -5.12 17.99 -9.57
C GLU A 80 -4.09 18.27 -8.47
N TYR A 81 -3.53 17.22 -7.84
CA TYR A 81 -2.41 17.32 -6.90
C TYR A 81 -1.04 17.11 -7.58
N GLY A 82 -1.00 17.01 -8.91
CA GLY A 82 0.23 16.82 -9.67
C GLY A 82 0.83 15.42 -9.49
N ARG A 83 2.08 15.35 -9.03
CA ARG A 83 2.88 14.11 -8.96
C ARG A 83 2.77 13.40 -7.60
N VAL A 84 2.50 14.13 -6.52
CA VAL A 84 2.40 13.55 -5.17
C VAL A 84 1.25 14.16 -4.37
N HIS A 85 0.47 13.30 -3.72
CA HIS A 85 -0.47 13.74 -2.69
C HIS A 85 0.20 13.52 -1.33
N SER A 86 0.57 14.59 -0.64
CA SER A 86 1.27 14.50 0.64
C SER A 86 0.76 15.52 1.65
N ARG A 87 1.08 15.27 2.92
CA ARG A 87 0.82 16.19 4.01
C ARG A 87 1.86 15.99 5.11
N ILE A 88 2.44 17.09 5.56
CA ILE A 88 3.24 17.18 6.79
C ILE A 88 2.39 17.88 7.83
N ASP A 89 2.19 17.21 8.96
CA ASP A 89 1.51 17.75 10.12
C ASP A 89 2.40 17.64 11.36
N TYR A 90 2.16 18.53 12.32
CA TYR A 90 2.89 18.61 13.58
C TYR A 90 1.94 18.30 14.75
N PRO A 91 2.46 18.00 15.96
CA PRO A 91 1.64 17.92 17.15
C PRO A 91 0.74 19.17 17.30
N TYR A 92 -0.51 18.97 17.75
CA TYR A 92 -1.51 20.03 17.84
C TYR A 92 -1.06 21.24 18.67
N ASP A 93 -0.23 21.01 19.68
CA ASP A 93 0.31 22.01 20.60
C ASP A 93 1.59 22.69 20.11
N SER A 94 2.13 22.29 18.96
CA SER A 94 3.38 22.85 18.41
C SER A 94 3.25 24.27 17.88
N GLY A 95 2.02 24.72 17.55
CA GLY A 95 1.78 26.01 16.90
C GLY A 95 2.32 26.12 15.46
N LYS A 96 2.83 25.03 14.88
CA LYS A 96 3.36 25.01 13.51
C LYS A 96 2.24 24.73 12.50
N GLU A 97 2.24 25.44 11.39
CA GLU A 97 1.37 25.11 10.26
C GLU A 97 1.92 23.93 9.47
N GLY A 98 1.03 23.00 9.10
CA GLY A 98 1.38 21.89 8.23
C GLY A 98 1.46 22.30 6.75
N TRP A 99 2.20 21.54 5.97
CA TRP A 99 2.52 21.83 4.55
C TRP A 99 2.51 20.53 3.73
N ALA A 100 2.83 20.57 2.44
CA ALA A 100 2.87 19.39 1.57
C ALA A 100 4.07 19.44 0.62
N TYR A 101 4.65 18.29 0.30
CA TYR A 101 5.61 18.15 -0.80
C TYR A 101 4.93 18.44 -2.14
N THR A 102 5.69 19.02 -3.07
CA THR A 102 5.23 19.44 -4.40
C THR A 102 5.63 18.46 -5.49
N ASP A 103 6.65 17.62 -5.25
CA ASP A 103 7.10 16.61 -6.20
C ASP A 103 7.70 15.38 -5.51
N VAL A 104 7.82 14.29 -6.27
CA VAL A 104 8.47 13.04 -5.88
C VAL A 104 9.20 12.41 -7.07
N ASP A 105 10.38 11.88 -6.80
CA ASP A 105 11.10 10.95 -7.68
C ASP A 105 11.34 9.62 -6.96
N VAL A 106 11.11 8.52 -7.69
CA VAL A 106 11.46 7.17 -7.24
C VAL A 106 12.84 6.83 -7.80
N VAL A 107 13.87 7.04 -7.00
CA VAL A 107 15.28 6.94 -7.44
C VAL A 107 15.72 5.49 -7.58
N SER A 108 15.34 4.64 -6.63
CA SER A 108 15.67 3.21 -6.65
C SER A 108 14.69 2.42 -5.82
N THR A 109 14.57 1.14 -6.14
CA THR A 109 13.66 0.19 -5.51
C THR A 109 14.29 -1.20 -5.54
N GLU A 110 14.16 -1.91 -4.44
CA GLU A 110 14.53 -3.31 -4.32
C GLU A 110 13.33 -4.08 -3.76
N PHE A 111 13.11 -5.26 -4.31
CA PHE A 111 12.01 -6.14 -3.94
C PHE A 111 12.54 -7.50 -3.50
N GLU A 112 11.83 -8.16 -2.58
CA GLU A 112 12.23 -9.47 -2.05
C GLU A 112 12.16 -10.55 -3.13
N ASP A 113 13.29 -11.18 -3.48
CA ASP A 113 13.39 -12.39 -4.32
C ASP A 113 12.50 -12.41 -5.59
N GLY A 114 12.34 -11.26 -6.25
CA GLY A 114 11.49 -11.12 -7.45
C GLY A 114 9.98 -11.13 -7.18
N PHE A 115 9.57 -11.00 -5.92
CA PHE A 115 8.19 -10.87 -5.49
C PHE A 115 7.77 -9.40 -5.36
N PRO A 116 6.47 -9.07 -5.50
CA PRO A 116 5.95 -7.71 -5.35
C PRO A 116 5.88 -7.26 -3.88
N ARG A 117 7.03 -7.28 -3.20
CA ARG A 117 7.22 -7.07 -1.76
C ARG A 117 8.40 -6.12 -1.58
N LEU A 118 8.15 -4.87 -1.21
CA LEU A 118 9.20 -3.85 -1.10
C LEU A 118 10.20 -4.23 0.01
N LYS A 119 11.49 -4.28 -0.35
CA LYS A 119 12.60 -4.48 0.58
C LYS A 119 13.23 -3.15 0.95
N SER A 120 13.57 -2.35 -0.06
CA SER A 120 14.12 -1.00 0.13
C SER A 120 13.72 -0.08 -1.01
N ALA A 121 13.75 1.22 -0.77
CA ALA A 121 13.61 2.23 -1.82
C ALA A 121 14.35 3.51 -1.46
N ARG A 122 14.60 4.34 -2.47
CA ARG A 122 14.96 5.74 -2.27
C ARG A 122 13.93 6.62 -2.93
N LEU A 123 13.36 7.54 -2.15
CA LEU A 123 12.45 8.58 -2.61
C LEU A 123 13.10 9.94 -2.39
N ASP A 124 13.09 10.78 -3.41
CA ASP A 124 13.48 12.18 -3.31
C ASP A 124 12.18 13.02 -3.35
N LEU A 125 11.88 13.75 -2.27
CA LEU A 125 10.65 14.53 -2.10
C LEU A 125 10.94 16.03 -2.10
N THR A 126 10.33 16.77 -3.02
CA THR A 126 10.58 18.20 -3.19
C THR A 126 9.65 19.03 -2.31
N ARG A 127 10.22 19.88 -1.46
CA ARG A 127 9.53 20.81 -0.57
C ARG A 127 8.99 22.04 -1.34
N PRO A 128 8.03 22.79 -0.78
CA PRO A 128 7.53 24.02 -1.40
C PRO A 128 8.59 25.10 -1.66
N ASP A 129 9.66 25.13 -0.86
CA ASP A 129 10.78 26.06 -1.01
C ASP A 129 11.83 25.60 -2.04
N GLY A 130 11.63 24.44 -2.67
CA GLY A 130 12.55 23.83 -3.64
C GLY A 130 13.64 22.97 -3.01
N GLY A 131 13.72 22.85 -1.68
CA GLY A 131 14.57 21.87 -1.02
C GLY A 131 14.12 20.45 -1.33
N VAL A 132 15.03 19.46 -1.23
CA VAL A 132 14.73 18.05 -1.48
C VAL A 132 15.08 17.23 -0.26
N ASP A 133 14.11 16.49 0.27
CA ASP A 133 14.34 15.47 1.28
C ASP A 133 14.62 14.12 0.60
N ARG A 134 15.78 13.54 0.86
CA ARG A 134 16.20 12.26 0.27
C ARG A 134 16.00 11.15 1.28
N PHE A 135 14.91 10.41 1.18
CA PHE A 135 14.62 9.33 2.12
C PHE A 135 15.10 7.98 1.60
N LEU A 136 15.92 7.30 2.39
CA LEU A 136 16.11 5.86 2.30
C LEU A 136 14.99 5.17 3.08
N LEU A 137 14.29 4.27 2.40
CA LEU A 137 13.23 3.45 2.95
C LEU A 137 13.77 2.03 3.12
N GLU A 138 13.67 1.49 4.34
CA GLU A 138 14.05 0.11 4.66
C GLU A 138 12.87 -0.61 5.30
N THR A 139 12.41 -1.71 4.72
CA THR A 139 11.40 -2.55 5.35
C THR A 139 12.00 -3.22 6.59
N VAL A 140 11.38 -2.99 7.75
CA VAL A 140 11.87 -3.45 9.07
C VAL A 140 10.92 -4.42 9.77
N SER A 141 9.84 -4.81 9.12
CA SER A 141 8.92 -5.82 9.64
C SER A 141 8.72 -6.97 8.67
N LYS A 142 8.23 -8.09 9.23
CA LYS A 142 7.49 -9.07 8.43
C LYS A 142 6.22 -8.42 7.85
N PRO A 143 5.64 -8.97 6.77
CA PRO A 143 4.34 -8.54 6.26
C PRO A 143 3.27 -8.54 7.35
N VAL A 144 2.63 -7.40 7.56
CA VAL A 144 1.51 -7.26 8.50
C VAL A 144 0.24 -7.56 7.72
N TYR A 145 -0.26 -8.79 7.88
CA TYR A 145 -1.58 -9.15 7.40
C TYR A 145 -2.60 -8.74 8.45
N MET A 146 -3.41 -7.73 8.13
CA MET A 146 -4.57 -7.44 8.95
C MET A 146 -5.63 -8.51 8.70
N GLN A 147 -6.26 -9.02 9.75
CA GLN A 147 -7.38 -9.96 9.62
C GLN A 147 -8.57 -9.22 8.99
N GLY A 148 -9.05 -9.68 7.83
CA GLY A 148 -9.96 -8.90 6.97
C GLY A 148 -9.26 -7.90 6.04
N GLY A 149 -7.94 -7.75 6.15
CA GLY A 149 -7.06 -6.84 5.40
C GLY A 149 -6.61 -7.40 4.06
N GLY A 150 -7.57 -7.72 3.21
CA GLY A 150 -7.30 -7.92 1.79
C GLY A 150 -7.37 -6.61 1.04
N TYR A 151 -6.30 -6.28 0.32
CA TYR A 151 -6.32 -5.18 -0.62
C TYR A 151 -7.33 -5.41 -1.75
N TRP A 152 -7.80 -4.34 -2.40
CA TRP A 152 -8.96 -4.27 -3.32
C TRP A 152 -8.92 -5.17 -4.58
N GLY A 153 -8.00 -6.14 -4.66
CA GLY A 153 -8.02 -7.26 -5.62
C GLY A 153 -8.84 -8.46 -5.13
N GLY A 154 -8.65 -8.93 -3.89
CA GLY A 154 -9.23 -10.18 -3.37
C GLY A 154 -8.64 -11.48 -3.94
N TRP A 155 -9.35 -12.60 -3.77
CA TRP A 155 -9.05 -13.91 -4.35
C TRP A 155 -9.46 -13.99 -5.82
N ASP A 156 -8.93 -14.96 -6.57
CA ASP A 156 -9.24 -15.13 -7.99
C ASP A 156 -10.74 -15.41 -8.26
N ASP A 157 -11.43 -16.04 -7.32
CA ASP A 157 -12.88 -16.24 -7.31
C ASP A 157 -13.72 -14.95 -7.19
N GLY A 158 -13.12 -13.82 -6.78
CA GLY A 158 -13.77 -12.51 -6.72
C GLY A 158 -14.35 -12.04 -5.39
N LEU A 159 -14.07 -12.68 -4.24
CA LEU A 159 -14.26 -12.06 -2.90
C LEU A 159 -12.92 -11.65 -2.27
N GLY A 160 -12.91 -11.00 -1.10
CA GLY A 160 -11.69 -10.62 -0.38
C GLY A 160 -11.20 -11.66 0.65
N ARG A 161 -10.05 -11.40 1.29
CA ARG A 161 -9.58 -12.04 2.55
C ARG A 161 -10.45 -11.66 3.77
N GLY A 162 -11.75 -11.41 3.55
CA GLY A 162 -12.69 -10.99 4.59
C GLY A 162 -13.56 -12.15 5.03
N VAL A 163 -13.24 -12.72 6.20
CA VAL A 163 -14.05 -13.29 7.33
C VAL A 163 -15.38 -14.03 7.09
N TYR A 164 -15.94 -14.14 5.88
CA TYR A 164 -17.23 -14.80 5.67
C TYR A 164 -17.17 -15.77 4.51
N ARG A 165 -16.79 -17.02 4.81
CA ARG A 165 -17.09 -18.17 3.96
C ARG A 165 -17.71 -19.28 4.81
N ASP A 166 -19.03 -19.33 4.68
CA ASP A 166 -19.98 -20.41 4.95
C ASP A 166 -20.15 -20.94 6.38
N GLU A 167 -19.30 -20.57 7.34
CA GLU A 167 -19.58 -20.75 8.77
C GLU A 167 -19.28 -19.44 9.52
N LEU A 168 -20.19 -19.00 10.39
CA LEU A 168 -20.02 -17.81 11.25
C LEU A 168 -18.96 -18.08 12.35
N VAL A 169 -17.75 -18.45 11.95
CA VAL A 169 -16.62 -18.77 12.81
C VAL A 169 -15.34 -18.20 12.17
N GLU A 170 -14.61 -17.36 12.90
CA GLU A 170 -13.23 -17.00 12.55
C GLU A 170 -12.35 -18.26 12.63
N GLY A 171 -12.10 -18.92 11.50
CA GLY A 171 -11.43 -20.23 11.49
C GLY A 171 -10.30 -20.40 10.47
N GLU A 172 -9.88 -19.34 9.78
CA GLU A 172 -8.82 -19.46 8.78
C GLU A 172 -7.44 -19.29 9.45
N VAL A 173 -6.69 -20.38 9.59
CA VAL A 173 -5.24 -20.32 9.90
C VAL A 173 -4.51 -20.23 8.57
N TRP A 174 -3.90 -19.09 8.30
CA TRP A 174 -3.16 -18.84 7.07
C TRP A 174 -1.65 -18.97 7.31
N ASP A 175 -0.96 -19.74 6.47
CA ASP A 175 0.50 -19.72 6.43
C ASP A 175 0.98 -18.52 5.60
N VAL A 176 1.47 -17.49 6.29
CA VAL A 176 2.06 -16.27 5.72
C VAL A 176 3.59 -16.27 5.83
N SER A 177 4.21 -17.43 6.02
CA SER A 177 5.68 -17.55 6.11
C SER A 177 6.39 -17.07 4.84
N HIS A 178 5.68 -17.01 3.71
CA HIS A 178 6.16 -16.47 2.46
C HIS A 178 5.67 -15.04 2.25
N PRO A 179 6.50 -14.10 1.74
CA PRO A 179 6.14 -12.69 1.62
C PRO A 179 4.89 -12.37 0.78
N VAL A 180 4.35 -13.33 0.00
CA VAL A 180 3.30 -13.10 -1.01
C VAL A 180 2.43 -14.35 -1.28
N ILE A 181 2.97 -15.57 -1.08
CA ILE A 181 2.22 -16.83 -1.28
C ILE A 181 1.34 -17.08 -0.06
N VAL A 182 0.06 -17.34 -0.29
CA VAL A 182 -0.90 -17.71 0.75
C VAL A 182 -1.35 -19.15 0.54
N ARG A 183 -1.40 -19.94 1.61
CA ARG A 183 -1.84 -21.35 1.58
C ARG A 183 -3.03 -21.59 2.49
N ASP A 184 -3.94 -22.47 2.06
CA ASP A 184 -5.02 -23.00 2.89
C ASP A 184 -4.50 -23.97 3.98
N LEU A 185 -5.40 -24.47 4.83
CA LEU A 185 -5.06 -25.41 5.92
C LEU A 185 -4.48 -26.74 5.43
N ASP A 186 -4.77 -27.12 4.19
CA ASP A 186 -4.26 -28.34 3.56
C ASP A 186 -2.92 -28.09 2.84
N GLY A 187 -2.42 -26.85 2.87
CA GLY A 187 -1.16 -26.42 2.26
C GLY A 187 -1.25 -26.06 0.78
N ASN A 188 -2.44 -26.04 0.17
CA ASN A 188 -2.62 -25.64 -1.22
C ASN A 188 -2.52 -24.13 -1.37
N GLU A 189 -1.91 -23.67 -2.46
CA GLU A 189 -1.81 -22.24 -2.74
C GLU A 189 -3.17 -21.65 -3.13
N VAL A 190 -3.54 -20.55 -2.49
CA VAL A 190 -4.74 -19.77 -2.81
C VAL A 190 -4.36 -18.62 -3.73
N LYS A 191 -4.90 -18.63 -4.95
CA LYS A 191 -4.60 -17.62 -5.97
C LYS A 191 -5.26 -16.28 -5.64
N GLN A 192 -4.51 -15.21 -5.85
CA GLN A 192 -4.93 -13.84 -5.59
C GLN A 192 -5.10 -13.09 -6.92
N ARG A 193 -5.93 -12.05 -6.93
CA ARG A 193 -5.98 -11.11 -8.06
C ARG A 193 -4.85 -10.08 -7.94
N PRO A 194 -4.49 -9.37 -9.02
CA PRO A 194 -3.59 -8.23 -8.93
C PRO A 194 -4.01 -7.24 -7.85
N GLY A 195 -3.04 -6.83 -7.03
CA GLY A 195 -3.25 -6.00 -5.84
C GLY A 195 -3.68 -6.80 -4.60
N GLY A 196 -4.35 -7.93 -4.76
CA GLY A 196 -4.72 -8.83 -3.66
C GLY A 196 -3.51 -9.34 -2.88
N HIS A 197 -2.37 -9.60 -3.54
CA HIS A 197 -1.13 -10.17 -3.00
C HIS A 197 -0.39 -9.31 -1.95
N PHE A 198 -0.79 -8.05 -1.77
CA PHE A 198 -0.12 -7.12 -0.89
C PHE A 198 -0.48 -7.33 0.60
N ALA A 199 0.41 -6.92 1.49
CA ALA A 199 0.16 -6.77 2.93
C ALA A 199 0.97 -5.58 3.44
N GLU A 200 0.49 -4.84 4.44
CA GLU A 200 1.18 -3.67 4.94
C GLU A 200 2.59 -4.00 5.46
N LEU A 201 3.50 -3.05 5.34
CA LEU A 201 4.86 -3.13 5.86
C LEU A 201 5.11 -1.99 6.83
N TYR A 202 5.91 -2.25 7.88
CA TYR A 202 6.59 -1.18 8.57
C TYR A 202 7.92 -0.91 7.90
N THR A 203 8.13 0.36 7.56
CA THR A 203 9.31 0.83 6.86
C THR A 203 9.94 1.97 7.65
N ARG A 204 11.25 1.90 7.86
CA ARG A 204 12.03 3.01 8.39
C ARG A 204 12.34 3.98 7.26
N TYR A 205 12.04 5.25 7.47
CA TYR A 205 12.40 6.36 6.59
C TYR A 205 13.56 7.10 7.23
N THR A 206 14.73 7.09 6.60
CA THR A 206 15.91 7.82 7.07
C THR A 206 16.21 8.92 6.07
N ASN A 207 16.21 10.18 6.50
CA ASN A 207 16.68 11.28 5.65
C ASN A 207 18.20 11.15 5.46
N LEU A 208 18.65 11.05 4.22
CA LEU A 208 20.06 10.91 3.87
C LEU A 208 20.85 12.20 4.10
N ASP A 209 20.16 13.34 4.19
CA ASP A 209 20.75 14.64 4.47
C ASP A 209 20.77 14.99 5.98
N ASP A 210 19.96 14.29 6.79
CA ASP A 210 20.01 14.32 8.26
C ASP A 210 19.70 12.94 8.83
N PRO A 211 20.70 12.15 9.24
CA PRO A 211 20.48 10.80 9.74
C PRO A 211 19.76 10.76 11.10
N ASN A 212 19.51 11.89 11.77
CA ASN A 212 18.65 11.94 12.96
C ASN A 212 17.16 12.11 12.61
N ASP A 213 16.86 12.51 11.37
CA ASP A 213 15.51 12.62 10.84
C ASP A 213 15.03 11.24 10.36
N VAL A 214 14.66 10.41 11.35
CA VAL A 214 14.26 9.02 11.16
C VAL A 214 12.81 8.83 11.59
N GLY A 215 11.99 8.34 10.66
CA GLY A 215 10.59 8.01 10.90
C GLY A 215 10.29 6.53 10.77
N LEU A 216 9.28 6.07 11.49
CA LEU A 216 8.67 4.75 11.27
C LEU A 216 7.35 4.93 10.53
N GLY A 217 7.19 4.25 9.41
CA GLY A 217 6.00 4.35 8.57
C GLY A 217 5.27 3.03 8.38
N LEU A 218 3.95 3.13 8.27
CA LEU A 218 3.12 2.12 7.62
C LEU A 218 3.15 2.40 6.11
N GLN A 219 3.47 1.40 5.28
CA GLN A 219 3.92 1.62 3.91
C GLN A 219 3.29 0.62 2.92
N GLU A 220 2.55 1.15 1.94
CA GLU A 220 2.10 0.48 0.72
C GLU A 220 3.14 0.56 -0.39
N CYS A 221 3.37 -0.58 -1.04
CA CYS A 221 3.83 -0.60 -2.41
C CYS A 221 3.02 -1.68 -3.14
N VAL A 222 1.90 -1.29 -3.74
CA VAL A 222 0.94 -2.23 -4.36
C VAL A 222 1.10 -2.21 -5.87
N PHE A 223 1.28 -3.38 -6.49
CA PHE A 223 1.46 -3.44 -7.93
C PHE A 223 0.12 -3.50 -8.67
N ALA A 224 -0.05 -2.59 -9.61
CA ALA A 224 -1.03 -2.67 -10.68
C ALA A 224 -0.43 -3.51 -11.82
N GLN A 225 -0.78 -4.79 -11.90
CA GLN A 225 -0.37 -5.75 -12.96
C GLN A 225 1.12 -6.11 -12.96
N GLU A 226 2.02 -5.15 -13.13
CA GLU A 226 3.47 -5.34 -13.10
C GLU A 226 4.18 -4.03 -12.79
N TYR A 227 5.37 -4.14 -12.21
CA TYR A 227 6.23 -3.00 -11.94
C TYR A 227 7.69 -3.44 -12.00
N GLN A 228 8.50 -2.74 -12.80
CA GLN A 228 9.94 -3.01 -12.96
C GLN A 228 10.29 -4.48 -13.26
N GLY A 229 9.48 -5.15 -14.08
CA GLY A 229 9.69 -6.54 -14.49
C GLY A 229 9.15 -7.60 -13.50
N ILE A 230 8.57 -7.18 -12.38
CA ILE A 230 7.94 -8.07 -11.40
C ILE A 230 6.42 -7.99 -11.57
N LYS A 231 5.77 -9.15 -11.66
CA LYS A 231 4.31 -9.24 -11.84
C LYS A 231 3.59 -9.13 -10.48
N ALA A 232 2.46 -8.44 -10.50
CA ALA A 232 1.41 -8.63 -9.52
C ALA A 232 0.89 -10.07 -9.69
N MET A 233 1.07 -10.91 -8.66
CA MET A 233 0.61 -12.30 -8.70
C MET A 233 -0.90 -12.39 -8.93
#